data_AF-A0A164T4G4-F1
#
_entry.id   AF-A0A164T4G4-F1
#
_cell.length_a   1.000
_cell.length_b   1.000
_cell.length_c   1.000
_cell.angle_alpha   90.00
_cell.angle_beta   90.00
_cell.angle_gamma   90.00
#
_symmetry.space_group_name_H-M   'P 1'
#
loop_
_entity.id
_entity.type
_entity.pdbx_description
1 polymer ?
#
loop_
_entity_poly.entity_id
_entity_poly.type
_entity_poly.pdbx_seq_one_letter_code
_entity_poly.pdbx_strand_id
1 'polypeptide(L)'
;MGAMSPWHWAIVALVVVILFGSKKLPDAARGLGRSLRIFKSEVKEMQNDGKTDTVPTQPSAPAQLDPQANVQASNIHATNGVNAQPDTKSA
;
A
#
# COMPACT_ATOMS: atom_id res chain seq x y z
N MET A 1 -25.34 -28.24 24.14
CA MET A 1 -24.13 -27.72 24.79
C MET A 1 -23.49 -26.67 23.87
N GLY A 2 -23.89 -25.41 24.05
CA GLY A 2 -23.87 -24.33 23.03
C GLY A 2 -22.56 -23.56 22.84
N ALA A 3 -21.43 -24.25 22.70
CA ALA A 3 -20.12 -23.62 22.49
C ALA A 3 -19.88 -23.12 21.04
N MET A 4 -20.80 -23.39 20.11
CA MET A 4 -20.67 -23.08 18.68
C MET A 4 -21.62 -21.97 18.20
N SER A 5 -22.19 -21.17 19.12
CA SER A 5 -23.08 -20.08 18.71
C SER A 5 -22.25 -18.82 18.44
N PRO A 6 -22.23 -18.28 17.21
CA PRO A 6 -21.53 -17.03 16.86
C PRO A 6 -21.87 -15.86 17.80
N TRP A 7 -23.04 -15.94 18.45
CA TRP A 7 -23.50 -14.99 19.45
C TRP A 7 -22.54 -14.80 20.65
N HIS A 8 -21.89 -15.88 21.11
CA HIS A 8 -20.92 -15.76 22.22
C HIS A 8 -19.69 -14.95 21.82
N TRP A 9 -19.18 -15.17 20.60
CA TRP A 9 -18.03 -14.44 20.09
C TRP A 9 -18.32 -12.95 19.90
N ALA A 10 -19.54 -12.60 19.50
CA ALA A 10 -19.96 -11.20 19.41
C ALA A 10 -19.92 -10.49 20.78
N ILE A 11 -20.38 -11.15 21.85
CA ILE A 11 -20.34 -10.61 23.21
C ILE A 11 -18.89 -10.42 23.68
N VAL A 12 -18.02 -11.40 23.46
CA VAL A 12 -16.60 -11.30 23.82
C VAL A 12 -15.93 -10.15 23.06
N ALA A 13 -16.16 -10.04 21.75
CA ALA A 13 -15.64 -8.95 20.94
C ALA A 13 -16.13 -7.58 21.44
N LEU A 14 -17.40 -7.46 21.83
CA LEU A 14 -17.96 -6.24 22.42
C LEU A 14 -17.24 -5.85 23.71
N VAL A 15 -17.02 -6.80 24.62
CA VAL A 15 -16.29 -6.56 25.88
C VAL A 15 -14.86 -6.11 25.62
N VAL A 16 -14.16 -6.74 24.66
CA VAL A 16 -12.80 -6.35 24.27
C VAL A 16 -12.78 -4.93 23.70
N VAL A 17 -13.74 -4.56 22.84
CA VAL A 17 -13.85 -3.20 22.29
C VAL A 17 -14.10 -2.17 23.38
N ILE A 18 -14.90 -2.49 24.40
CA ILE A 18 -15.16 -1.58 25.53
C ILE A 18 -13.89 -1.39 26.37
N LEU A 19 -13.15 -2.47 26.64
CA LEU A 19 -11.98 -2.43 27.52
C LEU A 19 -10.76 -1.79 26.86
N PHE A 20 -10.52 -2.09 25.59
CA PHE A 20 -9.39 -1.55 24.81
C PHE A 20 -9.73 -0.26 24.07
N GLY A 21 -11.01 -0.01 23.79
CA GLY A 21 -11.49 1.11 23.00
C GLY A 21 -11.48 0.84 21.49
N SER A 22 -12.41 1.49 20.76
CA SER A 22 -12.58 1.36 19.31
C SER A 22 -11.37 1.79 18.48
N LYS A 23 -10.46 2.58 19.05
CA LYS A 23 -9.27 3.10 18.36
C LYS A 23 -8.01 2.25 18.56
N LYS A 24 -7.91 1.49 19.67
CA LYS A 24 -6.74 0.66 19.98
C LYS A 24 -6.81 -0.74 19.39
N LEU A 25 -8.00 -1.32 19.30
CA LEU A 25 -8.21 -2.63 18.67
C LEU A 25 -7.77 -2.64 17.19
N PRO A 26 -8.21 -1.71 16.31
CA PRO A 26 -7.77 -1.70 14.92
C PRO A 26 -6.30 -1.31 14.77
N ASP A 27 -5.75 -0.48 15.65
CA ASP A 27 -4.35 -0.09 15.64
C ASP A 27 -3.43 -1.28 16.01
N ALA A 28 -3.76 -1.99 17.09
CA ALA A 28 -3.07 -3.21 17.49
C ALA A 28 -3.20 -4.32 16.42
N ALA A 29 -4.41 -4.52 15.88
CA ALA A 29 -4.62 -5.50 14.80
C ALA A 29 -3.82 -5.14 13.53
N ARG A 30 -3.68 -3.85 13.19
CA ARG A 30 -2.84 -3.39 12.08
C ARG A 30 -1.34 -3.60 12.32
N GLY A 31 -0.88 -3.46 13.56
CA GLY A 31 0.50 -3.78 13.95
C GLY A 31 0.75 -5.29 13.87
N LEU A 32 -0.07 -6.08 14.57
CA LEU A 32 0.02 -7.54 14.60
C LEU A 32 -0.15 -8.16 13.21
N GLY A 33 -1.05 -7.63 12.38
CA GLY A 33 -1.28 -8.11 11.02
C GLY A 33 -0.09 -7.87 10.08
N ARG A 34 0.65 -6.77 10.25
CA ARG A 34 1.89 -6.52 9.51
C ARG A 34 2.98 -7.52 9.89
N SER A 35 3.19 -7.76 11.18
CA SER A 35 4.13 -8.78 11.66
C SER A 35 3.73 -10.17 11.17
N LEU A 36 2.48 -10.59 11.36
CA LEU A 36 1.98 -11.89 10.88
C LEU A 36 2.11 -12.05 9.36
N ARG A 37 1.96 -10.99 8.58
CA ARG A 37 2.11 -11.05 7.11
C ARG A 37 3.55 -11.39 6.72
N ILE A 38 4.54 -10.78 7.37
CA ILE A 38 5.97 -11.04 7.13
C ILE A 38 6.29 -12.48 7.51
N PHE A 39 5.90 -12.90 8.72
CA PHE A 39 6.05 -14.29 9.15
C PHE A 39 5.34 -15.27 8.22
N LYS A 40 4.14 -14.93 7.73
CA LYS A 40 3.39 -15.78 6.79
C LYS A 40 4.08 -15.88 5.44
N SER A 41 4.68 -14.81 4.92
CA SER A 41 5.45 -14.85 3.67
C SER A 41 6.70 -15.69 3.80
N GLU A 42 7.47 -15.52 4.88
CA GLU A 42 8.67 -16.33 5.15
C GLU A 42 8.31 -17.81 5.32
N VAL A 43 7.29 -18.11 6.14
CA VAL A 43 6.80 -19.49 6.33
C VAL A 43 6.19 -20.08 5.05
N LYS A 44 5.64 -19.24 4.17
CA LYS A 44 5.11 -19.69 2.88
C LYS A 44 6.22 -19.95 1.86
N GLU A 45 7.27 -19.14 1.87
CA GLU A 45 8.48 -19.33 1.04
C GLU A 45 9.18 -20.65 1.41
N MET A 46 9.38 -20.90 2.72
CA MET A 46 9.90 -22.18 3.22
C MET A 46 9.03 -23.39 2.83
N GLN A 47 7.72 -23.19 2.66
CA GLN A 47 6.80 -24.24 2.18
C GLN A 47 6.70 -24.30 0.64
N ASN A 48 7.01 -23.21 -0.07
CA ASN A 48 6.97 -23.12 -1.54
C ASN A 48 8.28 -23.49 -2.22
N ASP A 49 9.40 -23.55 -1.48
CA ASP A 49 10.66 -24.11 -1.99
C ASP A 49 10.56 -25.60 -2.38
N GLY A 50 9.40 -26.24 -2.14
CA GLY A 50 9.04 -27.56 -2.67
C GLY A 50 8.01 -27.57 -3.81
N LYS A 51 7.43 -26.42 -4.22
CA LYS A 51 6.46 -26.31 -5.32
C LYS A 51 6.51 -24.90 -5.92
N THR A 52 7.14 -24.77 -7.09
CA THR A 52 7.03 -23.60 -7.96
C THR A 52 5.58 -23.41 -8.38
N ASP A 53 4.92 -22.32 -7.94
CA ASP A 53 4.14 -21.45 -8.84
C ASP A 53 3.41 -20.29 -8.13
N THR A 54 3.32 -19.18 -8.89
CA THR A 54 2.35 -18.07 -8.83
C THR A 54 2.69 -16.82 -8.01
N VAL A 55 2.99 -15.76 -8.76
CA VAL A 55 3.10 -14.34 -8.41
C VAL A 55 1.85 -13.85 -7.64
N PRO A 56 1.95 -13.33 -6.40
CA PRO A 56 0.84 -12.66 -5.75
C PRO A 56 0.90 -11.15 -6.02
N THR A 57 -0.09 -10.69 -6.78
CA THR A 57 -0.48 -9.30 -7.03
C THR A 57 -0.33 -8.42 -5.79
N GLN A 58 0.44 -7.34 -5.95
CA GLN A 58 0.60 -6.23 -5.03
C GLN A 58 -0.76 -5.57 -4.75
N PRO A 59 -1.21 -5.46 -3.48
CA PRO A 59 -2.40 -4.66 -3.16
C PRO A 59 -2.06 -3.18 -3.39
N SER A 60 -2.65 -2.63 -4.44
CA SER A 60 -2.66 -1.19 -4.71
C SER A 60 -3.21 -0.46 -3.48
N ALA A 61 -2.43 0.49 -2.96
CA ALA A 61 -2.94 1.45 -1.97
C ALA A 61 -4.14 2.20 -2.58
N PRO A 62 -5.15 2.57 -1.78
CA PRO A 62 -6.37 3.19 -2.28
C PRO A 62 -6.04 4.44 -3.09
N ALA A 63 -6.59 4.50 -4.30
CA ALA A 63 -6.57 5.65 -5.17
C ALA A 63 -6.95 6.90 -4.37
N GLN A 64 -5.99 7.81 -4.26
CA GLN A 64 -6.22 9.16 -3.80
C GLN A 64 -7.18 9.79 -4.81
N LEU A 65 -8.38 10.12 -4.36
CA LEU A 65 -9.35 10.89 -5.13
C LEU A 65 -8.76 12.29 -5.29
N ASP A 66 -8.14 12.58 -6.43
CA ASP A 66 -7.85 13.92 -6.90
C ASP A 66 -9.03 14.38 -7.78
N PRO A 67 -9.97 15.21 -7.30
CA PRO A 67 -10.91 15.88 -8.17
C PRO A 67 -10.23 17.15 -8.71
N GLN A 68 -9.80 17.09 -9.97
CA GLN A 68 -9.63 18.22 -10.89
C GLN A 68 -8.80 19.44 -10.45
N ALA A 69 -7.68 19.66 -11.15
CA ALA A 69 -7.55 20.88 -11.97
C ALA A 69 -6.44 20.71 -13.01
N ASN A 70 -6.85 20.23 -14.17
CA ASN A 70 -6.27 20.58 -15.45
C ASN A 70 -6.01 22.11 -15.52
N VAL A 71 -4.75 22.51 -15.44
CA VAL A 71 -4.21 23.75 -16.04
C VAL A 71 -3.06 23.35 -16.95
N GLN A 72 -3.37 22.48 -17.91
CA GLN A 72 -2.48 22.08 -18.99
C GLN A 72 -2.98 22.72 -20.30
N ALA A 73 -2.93 24.04 -20.36
CA ALA A 73 -3.03 24.82 -21.59
C ALA A 73 -2.49 26.22 -21.29
N SER A 74 -1.73 26.81 -22.21
CA SER A 74 -1.02 28.11 -22.10
C SER A 74 0.10 28.08 -21.05
N ASN A 75 1.37 27.76 -21.36
CA ASN A 75 2.26 28.56 -22.20
C ASN A 75 3.47 27.71 -22.69
N ILE A 76 3.41 27.19 -23.92
CA ILE A 76 4.58 26.68 -24.65
C ILE A 76 4.56 27.41 -25.99
N HIS A 77 5.30 28.52 -26.11
CA HIS A 77 5.73 29.15 -27.36
C HIS A 77 6.67 30.33 -27.05
N ALA A 78 7.99 30.06 -26.94
CA ALA A 78 9.07 30.98 -27.31
C ALA A 78 10.43 30.26 -27.22
N THR A 79 10.75 29.53 -28.28
CA THR A 79 12.06 29.52 -28.96
C THR A 79 13.34 29.35 -28.11
N ASN A 80 13.70 28.09 -27.85
CA ASN A 80 15.08 27.73 -27.54
C ASN A 80 15.79 27.40 -28.86
N GLY A 81 16.44 28.40 -29.48
CA GLY A 81 17.23 28.25 -30.71
C GLY A 81 18.56 27.56 -30.41
N VAL A 82 18.70 26.30 -30.81
CA VAL A 82 19.51 25.82 -31.94
C VAL A 82 21.01 26.16 -31.85
N ASN A 83 21.74 25.13 -31.47
CA ASN A 83 23.16 24.84 -31.68
C ASN A 83 23.65 25.17 -33.11
N ALA A 84 24.74 25.94 -33.23
CA ALA A 84 25.63 25.96 -34.39
C ALA A 84 27.07 26.37 -33.97
N GLN A 85 27.98 25.39 -34.07
CA GLN A 85 29.46 25.44 -34.16
C GLN A 85 29.91 26.35 -35.36
N PRO A 86 31.20 26.69 -35.67
CA PRO A 86 32.53 26.24 -35.20
C PRO A 86 33.57 27.35 -34.89
N ASP A 87 34.74 26.89 -34.43
CA ASP A 87 36.11 27.40 -34.65
C ASP A 87 36.32 28.77 -35.32
N THR A 88 37.11 29.65 -34.68
CA THR A 88 38.38 30.15 -35.25
C THR A 88 39.15 31.00 -34.22
N LYS A 89 40.30 30.46 -33.81
CA LYS A 89 41.63 31.10 -33.67
C LYS A 89 41.75 32.61 -34.02
N SER A 90 42.58 33.30 -33.22
CA SER A 90 43.31 34.56 -33.48
C SER A 90 42.63 35.90 -33.14
N ALA A 91 43.09 36.52 -32.05
CA ALA A 91 43.78 37.83 -32.05
C ALA A 91 44.48 38.03 -30.69
#